data_AF-A0A4V2MT56-F1
#
_entry.id   AF-A0A4V2MT56-F1
#
_cell.length_a   1.000
_cell.length_b   1.000
_cell.length_c   1.000
_cell.angle_alpha   90.00
_cell.angle_beta   90.00
_cell.angle_gamma   90.00
#
_symmetry.space_group_name_H-M   'P 1'
#
loop_
_entity.id
_entity.type
_entity.pdbx_description
1 polymer ?
#
loop_
_entity_poly.entity_id
_entity_poly.type
_entity_poly.pdbx_seq_one_letter_code
_entity_poly.pdbx_strand_id
1 'polypeptide(L)'
;MVYLNSTDGLSYQKLRDLNKDVIGWIDVYGTKIDYPIVQGQDNAKYLNTTVLGEYSTAGSIFLDYRNSKDFSDFNNIIYGHYMAERKMFGDMEKFLEKDFFDQHKFAAINRNDLPSFGITFFAFIKTEGTDQEIFSPAVSGKENKKALIQYLYDKATFSRKMTISDQDRIVLLDTCDLTVTNGRYILAGVLTEKVEPNPFKEERPSQQLQSFTFNLPKFGLLQFLIIIWILLVIFYLIQKIIGEKKKDAKNDEK
;
A
#
# COMPACT_ATOMS: atom_id res chain seq x y z
N MET A 1 -16.94 -6.35 -2.34
CA MET A 1 -15.69 -7.05 -1.96
C MET A 1 -14.83 -6.06 -1.19
N VAL A 2 -14.42 -6.41 0.02
CA VAL A 2 -13.58 -5.56 0.88
C VAL A 2 -12.12 -5.95 0.64
N TYR A 3 -11.33 -5.03 0.13
CA TYR A 3 -9.87 -5.12 0.09
C TYR A 3 -9.37 -4.56 1.42
N LEU A 4 -8.39 -5.21 2.07
CA LEU A 4 -7.84 -4.73 3.34
C LEU A 4 -6.40 -4.30 3.14
N ASN A 5 -6.15 -3.00 3.27
CA ASN A 5 -4.83 -2.38 3.36
C ASN A 5 -4.64 -1.74 4.75
N SER A 6 -3.51 -1.07 5.02
CA SER A 6 -3.22 -0.54 6.37
C SER A 6 -4.15 0.61 6.80
N THR A 7 -4.98 1.11 5.87
CA THR A 7 -5.95 2.19 6.11
C THR A 7 -7.37 1.69 6.36
N ASP A 8 -7.67 0.43 6.03
CA ASP A 8 -8.95 -0.18 6.34
C ASP A 8 -8.96 -0.52 7.83
N GLY A 9 -9.89 0.07 8.60
CA GLY A 9 -9.88 0.13 10.07
C GLY A 9 -9.86 -1.20 10.87
N LEU A 10 -9.67 -2.34 10.20
CA LEU A 10 -9.32 -3.62 10.83
C LEU A 10 -7.79 -3.68 11.05
N SER A 11 -7.35 -3.46 12.29
CA SER A 11 -5.94 -3.57 12.65
C SER A 11 -5.36 -4.94 12.31
N TYR A 12 -4.11 -5.00 11.84
CA TYR A 12 -3.35 -6.22 11.56
C TYR A 12 -3.53 -7.33 12.61
N GLN A 13 -3.51 -6.98 13.89
CA GLN A 13 -3.68 -7.94 14.98
C GLN A 13 -5.04 -8.67 14.95
N LYS A 14 -6.12 -7.95 14.66
CA LYS A 14 -7.45 -8.55 14.48
C LYS A 14 -7.51 -9.47 13.27
N LEU A 15 -6.80 -9.13 12.19
CA LEU A 15 -6.72 -10.00 11.01
C LEU A 15 -6.03 -11.33 11.32
N ARG A 16 -4.92 -11.28 12.08
CA ARG A 16 -4.23 -12.48 12.57
C ARG A 16 -5.09 -13.34 13.51
N ASP A 17 -5.98 -12.71 14.27
CA ASP A 17 -6.89 -13.42 15.16
C ASP A 17 -7.99 -14.14 14.39
N LEU A 18 -8.54 -13.49 13.35
CA LEU A 18 -9.60 -14.03 12.50
C LEU A 18 -9.12 -15.08 11.51
N ASN A 19 -7.90 -14.93 10.97
CA ASN A 19 -7.32 -15.88 10.03
C ASN A 19 -5.89 -16.24 10.41
N LYS A 20 -5.68 -17.51 10.82
CA LYS A 20 -4.37 -18.06 11.21
C LYS A 20 -3.43 -18.29 10.03
N ASP A 21 -3.92 -18.18 8.80
CA ASP A 21 -3.09 -18.23 7.60
C ASP A 21 -2.41 -16.89 7.32
N VAL A 22 -2.76 -15.80 8.02
CA VAL A 22 -2.02 -14.53 7.95
C VAL A 22 -0.67 -14.70 8.60
N ILE A 23 0.40 -14.60 7.82
CA ILE A 23 1.79 -14.81 8.26
C ILE A 23 2.60 -13.52 8.34
N GLY A 24 2.15 -12.47 7.66
CA GLY A 24 2.88 -11.22 7.58
C GLY A 24 2.08 -10.11 6.89
N TRP A 25 2.79 -9.03 6.58
CA TRP A 25 2.28 -7.88 5.86
C TRP A 25 3.37 -7.31 4.97
N ILE A 26 3.08 -7.05 3.69
CA ILE A 26 4.01 -6.44 2.74
C ILE A 26 3.64 -4.98 2.47
N ASP A 27 4.62 -4.08 2.55
CA ASP A 27 4.52 -2.68 2.13
C ASP A 27 5.65 -2.37 1.13
N VAL A 28 5.30 -2.16 -0.14
CA VAL A 28 6.22 -1.70 -1.18
C VAL A 28 6.16 -0.19 -1.26
N TYR A 29 7.23 0.47 -0.79
CA TYR A 29 7.23 1.90 -0.55
C TYR A 29 7.00 2.69 -1.84
N GLY A 30 6.15 3.72 -1.77
CA GLY A 30 5.75 4.57 -2.91
C GLY A 30 4.75 3.93 -3.87
N THR A 31 4.22 2.76 -3.52
CA THR A 31 3.14 2.07 -4.24
C THR A 31 1.88 1.96 -3.39
N LYS A 32 0.81 1.41 -3.96
CA LYS A 32 -0.39 0.97 -3.22
C LYS A 32 -0.30 -0.48 -2.73
N ILE A 33 0.84 -1.15 -2.93
CA ILE A 33 1.05 -2.52 -2.45
C ILE A 33 1.31 -2.45 -0.95
N ASP A 34 0.24 -2.62 -0.18
CA ASP A 34 0.23 -2.52 1.27
C ASP A 34 -0.83 -3.50 1.79
N TYR A 35 -0.46 -4.78 1.92
CA TYR A 35 -1.40 -5.89 2.03
C TYR A 35 -0.95 -6.98 3.02
N PRO A 36 -1.90 -7.70 3.65
CA PRO A 36 -1.59 -8.88 4.43
C PRO A 36 -1.07 -10.00 3.52
N ILE A 37 -0.08 -10.73 4.00
CA ILE A 37 0.44 -11.95 3.36
C ILE A 37 -0.18 -13.15 4.06
N VAL A 38 -0.83 -14.01 3.28
CA VAL A 38 -1.36 -15.29 3.74
C VAL A 38 -0.59 -16.47 3.18
N GLN A 39 -0.70 -17.65 3.78
CA GLN A 39 -0.19 -18.89 3.19
C GLN A 39 -1.19 -20.03 3.37
N GLY A 40 -1.61 -20.63 2.25
CA GLY A 40 -2.48 -21.80 2.23
C GLY A 40 -1.71 -23.12 2.30
N GLN A 41 -2.46 -24.22 2.20
CA GLN A 41 -1.87 -25.57 2.04
C GLN A 41 -1.45 -25.86 0.59
N ASP A 42 -1.86 -25.01 -0.34
CA ASP A 42 -1.55 -25.02 -1.76
C ASP A 42 -1.52 -23.57 -2.30
N ASN A 43 -1.13 -23.41 -3.56
CA ASN A 43 -1.14 -22.12 -4.25
C ASN A 43 -2.50 -21.75 -4.88
N ALA A 44 -3.56 -22.54 -4.65
CA ALA A 44 -4.89 -22.32 -5.25
C ALA A 44 -5.86 -21.64 -4.28
N LYS A 45 -5.78 -21.94 -2.97
CA LYS A 45 -6.71 -21.46 -1.94
C LYS A 45 -6.92 -19.95 -1.98
N TYR A 46 -5.84 -19.18 -2.01
CA TYR A 46 -5.89 -17.71 -1.94
C TYR A 46 -5.89 -17.02 -3.30
N LEU A 47 -5.95 -17.80 -4.39
CA LEU A 47 -6.12 -17.26 -5.72
C LEU A 47 -7.48 -16.59 -5.88
N ASN A 48 -8.57 -17.17 -5.36
CA ASN A 48 -9.92 -16.60 -5.48
C ASN A 48 -10.59 -16.37 -4.12
N THR A 49 -9.79 -16.11 -3.09
CA THR A 49 -10.25 -15.99 -1.71
C THR A 49 -9.60 -14.79 -1.04
N THR A 50 -10.37 -13.99 -0.33
CA THR A 50 -9.88 -12.88 0.49
C THR A 50 -9.15 -13.38 1.73
N VAL A 51 -8.45 -12.48 2.41
CA VAL A 51 -7.78 -12.77 3.69
C VAL A 51 -8.76 -13.25 4.78
N LEU A 52 -10.06 -13.00 4.65
CA LEU A 52 -11.08 -13.47 5.59
C LEU A 52 -11.71 -14.82 5.20
N GLY A 53 -11.27 -15.43 4.09
CA GLY A 53 -11.81 -16.70 3.63
C GLY A 53 -13.04 -16.59 2.71
N GLU A 54 -13.42 -15.37 2.31
CA GLU A 54 -14.56 -15.13 1.42
C GLU A 54 -14.14 -15.21 -0.05
N TYR A 55 -15.02 -15.67 -0.94
CA TYR A 55 -14.74 -15.69 -2.38
C TYR A 55 -14.52 -14.26 -2.93
N SER A 56 -13.45 -14.10 -3.72
CA SER A 56 -13.11 -12.85 -4.40
C SER A 56 -12.26 -13.14 -5.61
N THR A 57 -12.64 -12.61 -6.78
CA THR A 57 -11.86 -12.72 -8.02
C THR A 57 -10.51 -12.02 -7.96
N ALA A 58 -10.33 -11.11 -6.99
CA ALA A 58 -9.06 -10.44 -6.76
C ALA A 58 -8.11 -11.23 -5.84
N GLY A 59 -8.60 -12.27 -5.17
CA GLY A 59 -7.82 -13.11 -4.26
C GLY A 59 -7.19 -12.37 -3.08
N SER A 60 -6.02 -12.85 -2.67
CA SER A 60 -5.16 -12.27 -1.64
C SER A 60 -3.70 -12.25 -2.11
N ILE A 61 -2.83 -11.56 -1.37
CA ILE A 61 -1.37 -11.70 -1.53
C ILE A 61 -0.93 -12.91 -0.71
N PHE A 62 -0.26 -13.88 -1.33
CA PHE A 62 0.07 -15.13 -0.66
C PHE A 62 1.48 -15.63 -0.95
N LEU A 63 2.12 -16.22 0.06
CA LEU A 63 3.41 -16.91 -0.06
C LEU A 63 3.20 -18.31 -0.66
N ASP A 64 4.13 -18.79 -1.47
CA ASP A 64 4.11 -20.17 -1.98
C ASP A 64 3.99 -21.18 -0.82
N TYR A 65 3.11 -22.17 -0.96
CA TYR A 65 2.84 -23.14 0.11
C TYR A 65 4.06 -23.98 0.50
N ARG A 66 5.07 -24.10 -0.38
CA ARG A 66 6.32 -24.83 -0.13
C ARG A 66 7.30 -24.02 0.69
N ASN A 67 7.12 -22.71 0.79
CA ASN A 67 8.02 -21.86 1.56
C ASN A 67 7.76 -21.94 3.07
N SER A 68 8.80 -21.72 3.86
CA SER A 68 8.72 -21.54 5.30
C SER A 68 8.01 -20.23 5.64
N LYS A 69 7.01 -20.28 6.54
CA LYS A 69 6.18 -19.12 6.94
C LYS A 69 6.95 -17.93 7.51
N ASP A 70 8.16 -18.15 7.99
CA ASP A 70 9.05 -17.16 8.58
C ASP A 70 9.98 -16.49 7.56
N PHE A 71 9.86 -16.85 6.28
CA PHE A 71 10.68 -16.39 5.16
C PHE A 71 12.17 -16.76 5.30
N SER A 72 12.47 -17.89 5.96
CA SER A 72 13.84 -18.37 6.16
C SER A 72 14.47 -19.03 4.93
N ASP A 73 13.67 -19.39 3.93
CA ASP A 73 14.17 -20.05 2.72
C ASP A 73 15.01 -19.10 1.86
N PHE A 74 15.82 -19.69 0.98
CA PHE A 74 16.62 -18.92 0.02
C PHE A 74 15.74 -18.13 -0.96
N ASN A 75 14.75 -18.78 -1.59
CA ASN A 75 13.88 -18.16 -2.59
C ASN A 75 12.43 -18.16 -2.08
N ASN A 76 11.93 -16.99 -1.69
CA ASN A 76 10.57 -16.81 -1.19
C ASN A 76 9.69 -16.20 -2.29
N ILE A 77 8.65 -16.90 -2.73
CA ILE A 77 7.81 -16.42 -3.83
C ILE A 77 6.47 -15.96 -3.28
N ILE A 78 6.19 -14.66 -3.44
CA ILE A 78 4.92 -14.05 -3.04
C ILE A 78 4.13 -13.76 -4.30
N TYR A 79 2.98 -14.40 -4.42
CA TYR A 79 2.04 -14.22 -5.51
C TYR A 79 0.99 -13.16 -5.17
N GLY A 80 0.60 -12.41 -6.19
CA GLY A 80 -0.53 -11.48 -6.10
C GLY A 80 -1.17 -11.29 -7.46
N HIS A 81 -2.50 -11.18 -7.49
CA HIS A 81 -3.20 -10.83 -8.72
C HIS A 81 -2.81 -9.44 -9.20
N TYR A 82 -2.70 -9.31 -10.51
CA TYR A 82 -2.73 -8.02 -11.15
C TYR A 82 -4.18 -7.59 -11.25
N MET A 83 -4.48 -6.43 -10.67
CA MET A 83 -5.82 -5.85 -10.73
C MET A 83 -5.72 -4.43 -11.29
N ALA A 84 -6.61 -4.12 -12.23
CA ALA A 84 -6.79 -2.78 -12.75
C ALA A 84 -7.06 -1.77 -11.62
N GLU A 85 -6.86 -0.48 -11.90
CA GLU A 85 -6.96 0.61 -10.91
C GLU A 85 -5.92 0.54 -9.78
N ARG A 86 -4.78 -0.11 -10.02
CA ARG A 86 -3.63 -0.11 -9.09
C ARG A 86 -3.93 -0.81 -7.76
N LYS A 87 -4.74 -1.87 -7.79
CA LYS A 87 -5.06 -2.71 -6.63
C LYS A 87 -4.15 -3.93 -6.61
N MET A 88 -3.98 -4.55 -5.45
CA MET A 88 -3.14 -5.74 -5.27
C MET A 88 -1.72 -5.46 -5.83
N PHE A 89 -1.19 -6.33 -6.68
CA PHE A 89 0.11 -6.11 -7.34
C PHE A 89 0.01 -5.28 -8.63
N GLY A 90 -1.11 -4.59 -8.88
CA GLY A 90 -1.30 -3.74 -10.07
C GLY A 90 -0.28 -2.61 -10.19
N ASP A 91 0.27 -2.09 -9.07
CA ASP A 91 1.33 -1.07 -9.11
C ASP A 91 2.69 -1.62 -9.58
N MET A 92 2.84 -2.94 -9.77
CA MET A 92 4.04 -3.56 -10.37
C MET A 92 4.29 -3.06 -11.80
N GLU A 93 3.25 -2.70 -12.55
CA GLU A 93 3.37 -2.14 -13.89
C GLU A 93 4.14 -0.80 -13.91
N LYS A 94 4.19 -0.06 -12.80
CA LYS A 94 4.98 1.18 -12.77
C LYS A 94 6.49 0.94 -12.88
N PHE A 95 6.95 -0.24 -12.48
CA PHE A 95 8.36 -0.61 -12.58
C PHE A 95 8.80 -0.86 -14.04
N LEU A 96 7.87 -0.76 -15.01
CA LEU A 96 8.17 -0.62 -16.43
C LEU A 96 8.92 0.68 -16.76
N GLU A 97 8.74 1.71 -15.95
CA GLU A 97 9.42 2.99 -16.11
C GLU A 97 10.74 2.96 -15.34
N LYS A 98 11.86 3.13 -16.05
CA LYS A 98 13.21 3.04 -15.46
C LYS A 98 13.38 3.97 -14.27
N ASP A 99 12.91 5.21 -14.37
CA ASP A 99 12.99 6.20 -13.30
C ASP A 99 12.18 5.78 -12.07
N PHE A 100 11.01 5.17 -12.29
CA PHE A 100 10.20 4.65 -11.19
C PHE A 100 10.93 3.50 -10.49
N PHE A 101 11.47 2.54 -11.25
CA PHE A 101 12.33 1.50 -10.69
C PHE A 101 13.42 2.18 -9.86
N ASP A 102 14.28 3.00 -10.46
CA ASP A 102 15.44 3.64 -9.82
C ASP A 102 15.14 4.40 -8.51
N GLN A 103 13.95 5.01 -8.39
CA GLN A 103 13.53 5.71 -7.18
C GLN A 103 12.93 4.78 -6.11
N HIS A 104 12.22 3.71 -6.50
CA HIS A 104 11.48 2.83 -5.60
C HIS A 104 12.27 1.56 -5.29
N LYS A 105 13.24 1.69 -4.39
CA LYS A 105 14.24 0.64 -4.09
C LYS A 105 13.85 -0.33 -2.98
N PHE A 106 12.95 0.08 -2.10
CA PHE A 106 12.76 -0.55 -0.80
C PHE A 106 11.32 -0.98 -0.56
N ALA A 107 11.17 -2.05 0.20
CA ALA A 107 9.92 -2.53 0.77
C ALA A 107 10.17 -3.13 2.15
N ALA A 108 9.11 -3.49 2.86
CA ALA A 108 9.21 -4.22 4.12
C ALA A 108 8.20 -5.35 4.21
N ILE A 109 8.59 -6.41 4.93
CA ILE A 109 7.70 -7.47 5.38
C ILE A 109 7.65 -7.42 6.91
N ASN A 110 6.50 -7.05 7.45
CA ASN A 110 6.24 -7.21 8.88
C ASN A 110 5.79 -8.63 9.15
N ARG A 111 6.48 -9.32 10.05
CA ARG A 111 6.22 -10.72 10.38
C ARG A 111 5.48 -10.84 11.70
N ASN A 112 4.76 -11.94 11.85
CA ASN A 112 4.10 -12.29 13.09
C ASN A 112 5.11 -12.64 14.19
N ASP A 113 5.14 -11.85 15.26
CA ASP A 113 5.92 -12.12 16.48
C ASP A 113 7.43 -12.33 16.23
N LEU A 114 7.90 -11.86 15.08
CA LEU A 114 9.29 -11.93 14.62
C LEU A 114 9.71 -10.53 14.14
N PRO A 115 11.00 -10.18 14.17
CA PRO A 115 11.48 -8.92 13.62
C PRO A 115 11.06 -8.74 12.16
N SER A 116 10.70 -7.53 11.75
CA SER A 116 10.39 -7.25 10.34
C SER A 116 11.64 -7.40 9.46
N PHE A 117 11.44 -7.79 8.20
CA PHE A 117 12.48 -7.75 7.18
C PHE A 117 12.34 -6.51 6.30
N GLY A 118 13.48 -5.91 5.95
CA GLY A 118 13.56 -5.01 4.80
C GLY A 118 13.71 -5.81 3.52
N ILE A 119 13.36 -5.18 2.40
CA ILE A 119 13.63 -5.68 1.06
C ILE A 119 14.36 -4.58 0.31
N THR A 120 15.46 -4.94 -0.35
CA THR A 120 16.11 -4.08 -1.35
C THR A 120 15.96 -4.72 -2.72
N PHE A 121 15.21 -4.07 -3.61
CA PHE A 121 14.98 -4.59 -4.96
C PHE A 121 16.22 -4.45 -5.83
N PHE A 122 16.57 -5.52 -6.54
CA PHE A 122 17.75 -5.56 -7.41
C PHE A 122 17.41 -5.87 -8.86
N ALA A 123 16.26 -6.46 -9.17
CA ALA A 123 15.85 -6.73 -10.55
C ALA A 123 14.34 -6.61 -10.73
N PHE A 124 13.96 -6.10 -11.90
CA PHE A 124 12.59 -6.15 -12.42
C PHE A 124 12.61 -6.95 -13.73
N ILE A 125 11.76 -7.96 -13.84
CA ILE A 125 11.76 -8.96 -14.92
C ILE A 125 10.36 -9.01 -15.54
N LYS A 126 10.33 -9.07 -16.87
CA LYS A 126 9.17 -9.50 -17.64
C LYS A 126 9.41 -10.92 -18.14
N THR A 127 8.51 -11.85 -17.86
CA THR A 127 8.62 -13.23 -18.32
C THR A 127 7.24 -13.83 -18.61
N GLU A 128 7.20 -15.11 -18.94
CA GLU A 128 5.99 -15.91 -19.06
C GLU A 128 5.86 -16.85 -17.86
N GLY A 129 4.62 -17.15 -17.44
CA GLY A 129 4.31 -17.99 -16.26
C GLY A 129 4.78 -19.46 -16.33
N THR A 130 5.48 -19.84 -17.39
CA THR A 130 6.06 -21.18 -17.60
C THR A 130 7.54 -21.28 -17.24
N ASP A 131 8.17 -20.19 -16.78
CA ASP A 131 9.59 -20.15 -16.41
C ASP A 131 9.88 -20.91 -15.10
N GLN A 132 10.13 -22.22 -15.22
CA GLN A 132 10.30 -23.10 -14.06
C GLN A 132 11.54 -22.78 -13.21
N GLU A 133 12.56 -22.09 -13.77
CA GLU A 133 13.76 -21.68 -13.03
C GLU A 133 13.40 -20.62 -11.98
N ILE A 134 12.48 -19.71 -12.30
CA ILE A 134 12.02 -18.65 -11.39
C ILE A 134 11.00 -19.20 -10.39
N PHE A 135 10.05 -20.02 -10.85
CA PHE A 135 8.90 -20.46 -10.04
C PHE A 135 9.17 -21.71 -9.16
N SER A 136 10.44 -22.07 -8.98
CA SER A 136 10.87 -23.09 -8.05
C SER A 136 11.41 -22.48 -6.74
N PRO A 137 10.64 -22.50 -5.64
CA PRO A 137 11.11 -21.99 -4.34
C PRO A 137 12.18 -22.90 -3.72
N ALA A 138 12.19 -24.19 -4.07
CA ALA A 138 13.12 -25.18 -3.55
C ALA A 138 14.46 -25.12 -4.30
N VAL A 139 15.35 -24.22 -3.89
CA VAL A 139 16.72 -24.10 -4.43
C VAL A 139 17.74 -24.50 -3.38
N SER A 140 18.39 -25.64 -3.61
CA SER A 140 19.40 -26.21 -2.71
C SER A 140 20.76 -26.28 -3.39
N GLY A 141 21.82 -26.17 -2.59
CA GLY A 141 23.20 -26.17 -3.10
C GLY A 141 23.68 -24.80 -3.58
N LYS A 142 24.94 -24.49 -3.27
CA LYS A 142 25.56 -23.19 -3.54
C LYS A 142 25.53 -22.80 -5.02
N GLU A 143 25.80 -23.73 -5.90
CA GLU A 143 25.87 -23.45 -7.35
C GLU A 143 24.48 -23.19 -7.95
N ASN A 144 23.44 -23.91 -7.52
CA ASN A 144 22.07 -23.65 -7.96
C ASN A 144 21.56 -22.28 -7.47
N LYS A 145 21.89 -21.90 -6.23
CA LYS A 145 21.55 -20.57 -5.68
C LYS A 145 22.19 -19.44 -6.49
N LYS A 146 23.48 -19.58 -6.82
CA LYS A 146 24.19 -18.62 -7.69
C LYS A 146 23.62 -18.61 -9.11
N ALA A 147 23.32 -19.78 -9.67
CA ALA A 147 22.72 -19.89 -11.00
C ALA A 147 21.38 -19.17 -11.06
N LEU A 148 20.52 -19.32 -10.03
CA LEU A 148 19.27 -18.57 -9.95
C LEU A 148 19.51 -17.06 -9.88
N ILE A 149 20.43 -16.58 -9.02
CA ILE A 149 20.75 -15.14 -8.95
C ILE A 149 21.21 -14.61 -10.31
N GLN A 150 22.10 -15.35 -10.98
CA GLN A 150 22.59 -14.98 -12.32
C GLN A 150 21.45 -14.97 -13.33
N TYR A 151 20.58 -15.98 -13.31
CA TYR A 151 19.42 -16.08 -14.18
C TYR A 151 18.48 -14.88 -14.01
N LEU A 152 18.22 -14.45 -12.77
CA LEU A 152 17.40 -13.26 -12.49
C LEU A 152 18.04 -11.98 -13.06
N TYR A 153 19.37 -11.84 -12.98
CA TYR A 153 20.08 -10.72 -13.61
C TYR A 153 20.01 -10.78 -15.15
N ASP A 154 20.19 -11.96 -15.74
CA ASP A 154 20.19 -12.15 -17.19
C ASP A 154 18.81 -11.89 -17.80
N LYS A 155 17.73 -12.18 -17.07
CA LYS A 155 16.35 -11.92 -17.46
C LYS A 155 15.85 -10.51 -17.11
N ALA A 156 16.59 -9.77 -16.30
CA ALA A 156 16.15 -8.47 -15.81
C ALA A 156 15.96 -7.47 -16.97
N THR A 157 14.77 -6.89 -17.05
CA THR A 157 14.55 -5.70 -17.88
C THR A 157 15.31 -4.52 -17.30
N PHE A 158 15.26 -4.36 -15.97
CA PHE A 158 16.11 -3.42 -15.23
C PHE A 158 16.74 -4.11 -14.04
N SER A 159 18.00 -3.78 -13.77
CA SER A 159 18.72 -4.32 -12.62
C SER A 159 19.57 -3.26 -11.93
N ARG A 160 19.91 -3.54 -10.68
CA ARG A 160 20.88 -2.80 -9.87
C ARG A 160 21.99 -3.75 -9.51
N LYS A 161 23.23 -3.32 -9.74
CA LYS A 161 24.38 -4.09 -9.33
C LYS A 161 24.43 -4.17 -7.80
N MET A 162 24.22 -5.38 -7.28
CA MET A 162 24.31 -5.68 -5.85
C MET A 162 25.15 -6.93 -5.65
N THR A 163 25.89 -6.98 -4.55
CA THR A 163 26.59 -8.19 -4.13
C THR A 163 25.60 -9.09 -3.41
N ILE A 164 25.17 -10.17 -4.06
CA ILE A 164 24.24 -11.17 -3.53
C ILE A 164 24.97 -12.50 -3.50
N SER A 165 24.99 -13.14 -2.33
CA SER A 165 25.66 -14.40 -2.06
C SER A 165 24.66 -15.55 -1.90
N ASP A 166 25.17 -16.78 -1.84
CA ASP A 166 24.37 -17.99 -1.58
C ASP A 166 23.84 -18.10 -0.13
N GLN A 167 24.24 -17.16 0.73
CA GLN A 167 23.79 -17.05 2.12
C GLN A 167 22.70 -16.00 2.28
N ASP A 168 22.54 -15.10 1.31
CA ASP A 168 21.46 -14.13 1.30
C ASP A 168 20.13 -14.84 0.98
N ARG A 169 19.03 -14.25 1.45
CA ARG A 169 17.68 -14.69 1.10
C ARG A 169 17.08 -13.69 0.12
N ILE A 170 16.37 -14.20 -0.87
CA ILE A 170 15.67 -13.38 -1.86
C ILE A 170 14.16 -13.58 -1.71
N VAL A 171 13.43 -12.56 -2.17
CA VAL A 171 11.99 -12.57 -2.32
C VAL A 171 11.64 -12.15 -3.75
N LEU A 172 10.72 -12.89 -4.36
CA LEU A 172 10.17 -12.62 -5.68
C LEU A 172 8.71 -12.24 -5.51
N LEU A 173 8.36 -11.01 -5.88
CA LEU A 173 6.96 -10.59 -5.99
C LEU A 173 6.48 -10.87 -7.40
N ASP A 174 5.60 -11.86 -7.55
CA ASP A 174 5.11 -12.33 -8.84
C ASP A 174 3.66 -11.93 -9.08
N THR A 175 3.40 -11.35 -10.26
CA THR A 175 2.05 -10.99 -10.70
C THR A 175 1.84 -11.25 -12.18
N CYS A 176 0.58 -11.49 -12.57
CA CYS A 176 0.18 -11.60 -13.97
C CYS A 176 0.41 -10.29 -14.73
N ASP A 177 0.99 -10.37 -15.92
CA ASP A 177 0.90 -9.30 -16.92
C ASP A 177 -0.27 -9.64 -17.86
N LEU A 178 -1.26 -8.75 -17.93
CA LEU A 178 -2.45 -8.95 -18.76
C LEU A 178 -2.23 -8.55 -20.23
N THR A 179 -1.10 -7.91 -20.56
CA THR A 179 -0.79 -7.46 -21.93
C THR A 179 -0.23 -8.57 -22.82
N VAL A 180 0.25 -9.66 -22.21
CA VAL A 180 0.81 -10.83 -22.89
C VAL A 180 0.11 -12.10 -22.40
N THR A 181 -0.16 -13.05 -23.28
CA THR A 181 -0.70 -14.36 -22.88
C THR A 181 0.26 -15.03 -21.90
N ASN A 182 -0.20 -15.30 -20.68
CA ASN A 182 0.61 -15.80 -19.57
C ASN A 182 1.79 -14.90 -19.17
N GLY A 183 1.75 -13.61 -19.49
CA GLY A 183 2.78 -12.67 -19.06
C GLY A 183 2.88 -12.62 -17.53
N ARG A 184 4.07 -12.26 -17.05
CA ARG A 184 4.40 -12.09 -15.63
C ARG A 184 5.35 -10.91 -15.44
N TYR A 185 5.07 -10.14 -14.39
CA TYR A 185 6.00 -9.17 -13.82
C TYR A 185 6.55 -9.71 -12.52
N ILE A 186 7.87 -9.74 -12.41
CA ILE A 186 8.57 -10.16 -11.20
C ILE A 186 9.46 -9.03 -10.71
N LEU A 187 9.29 -8.67 -9.45
CA LEU A 187 10.20 -7.78 -8.75
C LEU A 187 11.00 -8.59 -7.74
N ALA A 188 12.30 -8.72 -7.99
CA ALA A 188 13.23 -9.48 -7.17
C ALA A 188 13.95 -8.57 -6.19
N GLY A 189 13.96 -8.96 -4.92
CA GLY A 189 14.65 -8.25 -3.85
C GLY A 189 15.41 -9.16 -2.92
N VAL A 190 16.44 -8.61 -2.26
CA VAL A 190 17.16 -9.27 -1.16
C VAL A 190 16.44 -8.95 0.14
N LEU A 191 16.19 -9.96 0.97
CA LEU A 191 15.67 -9.81 2.32
C LEU A 191 16.80 -9.39 3.27
N THR A 192 16.58 -8.32 4.02
CA THR A 192 17.55 -7.71 4.93
C THR A 192 17.00 -7.65 6.35
N GLU A 193 17.87 -7.81 7.36
CA GLU A 193 17.47 -7.60 8.77
C GLU A 193 17.20 -6.13 9.08
N LYS A 194 17.79 -5.21 8.30
CA LYS A 194 17.53 -3.77 8.40
C LYS A 194 16.31 -3.40 7.56
N VAL A 195 15.32 -2.76 8.18
CA VAL A 195 14.20 -2.11 7.48
C VAL A 195 14.57 -0.65 7.23
N GLU A 196 14.65 -0.26 5.95
CA GLU A 196 14.85 1.16 5.59
C GLU A 196 13.59 1.97 5.88
N PRO A 197 13.69 3.25 6.28
CA PRO A 197 12.52 4.09 6.46
C PRO A 197 11.80 4.29 5.12
N ASN A 198 10.46 4.27 5.13
CA ASN A 198 9.66 4.54 3.94
C ASN A 198 9.78 6.02 3.55
N PRO A 199 10.48 6.37 2.45
CA PRO A 199 10.74 7.76 2.07
C PRO A 199 9.50 8.44 1.44
N PHE A 200 8.44 7.68 1.17
CA PHE A 200 7.20 8.14 0.54
C PHE A 200 6.04 8.24 1.53
N LYS A 201 6.30 8.02 2.83
CA LYS A 201 5.25 8.08 3.85
C LYS A 201 4.91 9.54 4.11
N GLU A 202 3.73 9.98 3.67
CA GLU A 202 3.20 11.29 4.06
C GLU A 202 3.05 11.34 5.60
N GLU A 203 3.60 12.38 6.23
CA GLU A 203 3.38 12.65 7.65
C GLU A 203 1.88 12.92 7.88
N ARG A 204 1.16 11.94 8.43
CA ARG A 204 -0.20 12.18 8.93
C ARG A 204 -0.10 13.05 10.19
N PRO A 205 -0.82 14.18 10.28
CA PRO A 205 -0.95 14.91 11.55
C PRO A 205 -1.41 13.93 12.63
N SER A 206 -0.69 13.88 13.75
CA SER A 206 -0.96 12.95 14.83
C SER A 206 -2.43 13.05 15.26
N GLN A 207 -3.06 11.90 15.55
CA GLN A 207 -4.47 11.83 15.99
C GLN A 207 -4.77 12.68 17.25
N GLN A 208 -3.75 13.15 17.97
CA GLN A 208 -3.91 14.17 19.03
C GLN A 208 -4.48 15.50 18.53
N LEU A 209 -4.17 15.91 17.29
CA LEU A 209 -4.73 17.13 16.70
C LEU A 209 -6.19 16.94 16.24
N GLN A 210 -6.63 15.71 15.98
CA GLN A 210 -8.05 15.42 15.69
C GLN A 210 -8.94 15.52 16.94
N SER A 211 -8.40 15.29 18.14
CA SER A 211 -9.14 15.58 19.39
C SER A 211 -9.27 17.08 19.71
N PHE A 212 -8.61 17.95 18.95
CA PHE A 212 -8.80 19.40 18.98
C PHE A 212 -9.78 19.90 17.91
N THR A 213 -10.68 19.05 17.41
CA THR A 213 -11.92 19.57 16.82
C THR A 213 -12.68 20.30 17.91
N PHE A 214 -12.61 21.63 17.88
CA PHE A 214 -13.57 22.48 18.55
C PHE A 214 -14.96 21.87 18.38
N ASN A 215 -15.65 21.66 19.49
CA ASN A 215 -17.07 21.34 19.52
C ASN A 215 -17.81 22.58 18.96
N LEU A 216 -17.76 22.78 17.65
CA LEU A 216 -18.63 23.73 16.98
C LEU A 216 -20.01 23.08 17.03
N PRO A 217 -21.00 23.71 17.70
CA PRO A 217 -22.35 23.20 17.67
C PRO A 217 -22.79 23.01 16.22
N LYS A 218 -23.69 22.06 15.95
CA LYS A 218 -24.28 21.78 14.62
C LYS A 218 -25.14 22.95 14.09
N PHE A 219 -24.69 24.19 14.25
CA PHE A 219 -25.18 25.31 13.48
C PHE A 219 -24.54 25.21 12.12
N GLY A 220 -25.31 24.73 11.14
CA GLY A 220 -24.84 24.63 9.77
C GLY A 220 -24.32 25.98 9.29
N LEU A 221 -23.25 25.97 8.49
CA LEU A 221 -22.63 27.16 7.91
C LEU A 221 -23.67 28.12 7.30
N LEU A 222 -24.77 27.55 6.76
CA LEU A 222 -25.95 28.25 6.29
C LEU A 222 -26.68 29.08 7.37
N GLN A 223 -26.89 28.53 8.57
CA GLN A 223 -27.52 29.25 9.68
C GLN A 223 -26.64 30.39 10.19
N PHE A 224 -25.32 30.20 10.21
CA PHE A 224 -24.39 31.27 10.56
C PHE A 224 -24.43 32.42 9.53
N LEU A 225 -24.48 32.08 8.24
CA LEU A 225 -24.65 33.07 7.17
C LEU A 225 -26.00 33.79 7.26
N ILE A 226 -27.08 33.09 7.63
CA ILE A 226 -28.41 33.70 7.86
C ILE A 226 -28.37 34.68 9.03
N ILE A 227 -27.73 34.33 10.15
CA ILE A 227 -27.61 35.21 11.32
C ILE A 227 -26.80 36.47 10.97
N ILE A 228 -25.68 36.33 10.26
CA ILE A 228 -24.89 37.47 9.78
C ILE A 228 -25.74 38.36 8.88
N TRP A 229 -26.50 37.78 7.95
CA TRP A 229 -27.37 38.54 7.06
C TRP A 229 -28.45 39.31 7.82
N ILE A 230 -29.10 38.69 8.82
CA ILE A 230 -30.09 39.35 9.69
C ILE A 230 -29.47 40.52 10.45
N LEU A 231 -28.27 40.34 11.01
CA LEU A 231 -27.57 41.41 11.75
C LEU A 231 -27.24 42.60 10.85
N LEU A 232 -26.83 42.36 9.59
CA LEU A 232 -26.57 43.42 8.62
C LEU A 232 -27.85 44.20 8.25
N VAL A 233 -28.99 43.50 8.11
CA VAL A 233 -30.29 44.14 7.85
C VAL A 233 -30.74 44.99 9.05
N ILE A 234 -30.60 44.47 10.27
CA ILE A 234 -30.92 45.23 11.49
C ILE A 234 -30.05 46.47 11.60
N PHE A 235 -28.74 46.34 11.36
CA PHE A 235 -27.82 47.47 11.38
C PHE A 235 -28.20 48.53 10.35
N TYR A 236 -28.56 48.13 9.12
CA TYR A 236 -29.03 49.06 8.10
C TYR A 236 -30.32 49.81 8.52
N LEU A 237 -31.29 49.11 9.11
CA LEU A 237 -32.51 49.73 9.60
C LEU A 237 -32.26 50.72 10.73
N ILE A 238 -31.35 50.41 11.66
CA ILE A 238 -30.93 51.33 12.72
C ILE A 238 -30.31 52.60 12.12
N GLN A 239 -29.40 52.45 11.15
CA GLN A 239 -28.79 53.60 10.46
C GLN A 239 -29.85 54.46 9.75
N LYS A 240 -30.85 53.84 9.11
CA LYS A 240 -31.95 54.55 8.46
C LYS A 240 -32.79 55.35 9.46
N ILE A 241 -33.18 54.75 10.59
CA ILE A 241 -33.98 55.42 11.63
C ILE A 241 -33.19 56.57 12.27
N ILE A 242 -31.90 56.40 12.53
CA ILE A 242 -31.03 57.48 13.04
C ILE A 242 -30.90 58.60 12.00
N GLY A 243 -30.82 58.26 10.71
CA GLY A 243 -30.80 59.23 9.62
C GLY A 243 -32.08 60.05 9.48
N GLU A 244 -33.24 59.42 9.67
CA GLU A 244 -34.56 60.09 9.64
C GLU A 244 -34.75 61.01 10.85
N LYS A 245 -34.43 60.56 12.07
CA LYS A 245 -34.47 61.41 13.27
C LYS A 245 -33.57 62.64 13.20
N LYS A 246 -32.41 62.52 12.54
CA LYS A 246 -31.50 63.67 12.29
C LYS A 246 -32.04 64.65 11.24
N LYS A 247 -32.92 64.22 10.34
CA LYS A 247 -33.58 65.10 9.37
C LYS A 247 -34.75 65.85 10.00
N ASP A 248 -35.54 65.18 10.84
CA ASP A 248 -36.67 65.79 11.54
C ASP A 248 -36.19 66.84 12.57
N ALA A 249 -35.17 66.52 13.38
CA ALA A 249 -34.57 67.46 14.32
C ALA A 249 -33.94 68.70 13.66
N LYS A 250 -33.60 68.64 12.37
CA LYS A 250 -33.02 69.76 11.60
C LYS A 250 -34.08 70.61 10.89
N ASN A 251 -35.31 70.11 10.80
CA ASN A 251 -36.46 70.85 10.26
C ASN A 251 -37.24 71.60 11.35
N ASP A 252 -37.15 71.18 12.62
CA ASP A 252 -37.75 71.89 13.77
C ASP A 252 -36.91 73.08 14.28
N GLU A 253 -35.67 73.22 13.82
CA GLU A 253 -34.73 74.31 14.17
C GLU A 253 -34.70 75.44 13.11
N LYS A 254 -35.65 75.47 12.18
CA LYS A 254 -35.67 76.41 11.04
C LYS A 254 -36.92 77.27 10.97
#